data_AF-A0A448ZZN8-F1
#
_entry.id   AF-A0A448ZZN8-F1
#
_cell.length_a   1.000
_cell.length_b   1.000
_cell.length_c   1.000
_cell.angle_alpha   90.00
_cell.angle_beta   90.00
_cell.angle_gamma   90.00
#
_symmetry.space_group_name_H-M   'P 1'
#
loop_
_entity.id
_entity.type
_entity.pdbx_description
1 polymer ?
#
loop_
_entity_poly.entity_id
_entity_poly.type
_entity_poly.pdbx_seq_one_letter_code
_entity_poly.pdbx_strand_id
1 'polypeptide(L)'
;MVWPTIKKLKTTYVKDGATWLASTKGGKDDKDRVIIKSNGDSTYLCADIAYHAQKFEQLNDQNMKIIDVWGADISDMLNVLNFHLKI
;
A
#
# COMPACT_ATOMS: atom_id res chain seq x y z
N MET A 1 8.07 9.55 -5.54
CA MET A 1 8.98 9.46 -4.36
C MET A 1 8.16 8.84 -3.22
N VAL A 2 8.69 7.86 -2.50
CA VAL A 2 7.91 6.99 -1.58
C VAL A 2 7.39 7.74 -0.34
N TRP A 3 8.22 8.59 0.27
CA TRP A 3 7.91 9.27 1.54
C TRP A 3 6.67 10.19 1.54
N PRO A 4 6.45 11.04 0.51
CA PRO A 4 5.23 11.84 0.41
C PRO A 4 3.95 11.00 0.40
N THR A 5 3.96 9.84 -0.26
CA THR A 5 2.79 8.96 -0.33
C THR A 5 2.49 8.32 1.01
N ILE A 6 3.50 7.81 1.72
CA ILE A 6 3.29 7.20 3.04
C ILE A 6 2.63 8.17 4.01
N LYS A 7 3.04 9.44 4.01
CA LYS A 7 2.45 10.48 4.86
C LYS A 7 0.96 10.73 4.57
N LYS A 8 0.50 10.44 3.35
CA LYS A 8 -0.92 10.57 2.95
C LYS A 8 -1.76 9.36 3.41
N LEU A 9 -1.14 8.21 3.67
CA LEU A 9 -1.84 7.00 4.11
C LEU A 9 -2.28 7.12 5.58
N LYS A 10 -3.60 7.21 5.79
CA LYS A 10 -4.21 7.31 7.14
C LYS A 10 -4.23 6.00 7.94
N THR A 11 -3.69 4.94 7.37
CA THR A 11 -3.74 3.55 7.87
C THR A 11 -2.35 3.03 8.24
N THR A 12 -1.41 3.92 8.50
CA THR A 12 -0.05 3.56 8.90
C THR A 12 0.19 3.85 10.37
N TYR A 13 1.05 3.07 11.02
CA TYR A 13 1.48 3.27 12.40
C TYR A 13 2.93 2.85 12.59
N VAL A 14 3.57 3.33 13.66
CA VAL A 14 4.97 2.99 13.97
C VAL A 14 5.01 1.98 15.10
N LYS A 15 5.79 0.90 14.92
CA LYS A 15 6.03 -0.13 15.93
C LYS A 15 7.41 -0.74 15.70
N ASP A 16 8.17 -0.94 16.79
CA ASP A 16 9.51 -1.55 16.76
C ASP A 16 10.50 -0.83 15.81
N GLY A 17 10.39 0.50 15.75
CA GLY A 17 11.18 1.35 14.85
C GLY A 17 10.80 1.26 13.37
N ALA A 18 9.89 0.38 12.99
CA ALA A 18 9.38 0.22 11.63
C ALA A 18 8.03 0.93 11.44
N THR A 19 7.71 1.28 10.19
CA THR A 19 6.37 1.75 9.81
C THR A 19 5.56 0.59 9.25
N TRP A 20 4.40 0.39 9.83
CA TRP A 20 3.46 -0.68 9.54
C TRP A 20 2.22 -0.13 8.87
N LEU A 21 1.65 -0.94 7.97
CA LEU A 21 0.35 -0.75 7.36
C LEU A 21 -0.65 -1.61 8.12
N ALA A 22 -1.72 -0.99 8.62
CA ALA A 22 -2.78 -1.62 9.40
C ALA A 22 -3.72 -2.46 8.51
N SER A 23 -3.18 -3.43 7.78
CA SER A 23 -3.92 -4.26 6.83
C SER A 23 -4.97 -5.16 7.46
N THR A 24 -4.81 -5.50 8.74
CA THR A 24 -5.82 -6.24 9.51
C THR A 24 -7.10 -5.42 9.72
N LYS A 25 -6.99 -4.08 9.70
CA LYS A 25 -8.10 -3.17 9.95
C LYS A 25 -9.03 -3.13 8.74
N GLY A 26 -9.89 -4.13 8.60
CA GLY A 26 -10.78 -4.32 7.45
C GLY A 26 -11.00 -5.78 7.08
N GLY A 27 -10.32 -6.73 7.75
CA GLY A 27 -10.51 -8.17 7.59
C GLY A 27 -10.01 -8.73 6.25
N LYS A 28 -9.19 -7.97 5.51
CA LYS A 28 -8.68 -8.35 4.19
C LYS A 28 -7.29 -8.98 4.19
N ASP A 29 -6.67 -9.03 5.36
CA ASP A 29 -5.32 -9.52 5.57
C ASP A 29 -5.20 -10.13 6.97
N ASP A 30 -4.39 -11.20 7.08
CA ASP A 30 -4.19 -11.93 8.34
C ASP A 30 -3.23 -11.21 9.29
N LYS A 31 -2.40 -10.31 8.75
CA LYS A 31 -1.40 -9.57 9.52
C LYS A 31 -1.13 -8.19 8.96
N ASP A 32 -0.72 -7.29 9.85
CA ASP A 32 -0.22 -5.98 9.44
C ASP A 32 1.12 -6.15 8.73
N ARG A 33 1.40 -5.26 7.77
CA ARG A 33 2.57 -5.39 6.88
C ARG A 33 3.54 -4.25 7.09
N VAL A 34 4.82 -4.58 7.21
CA VAL A 34 5.90 -3.58 7.24
C VAL A 34 6.02 -2.93 5.86
N ILE A 35 5.95 -1.60 5.82
CA ILE A 35 6.17 -0.80 4.60
C ILE A 35 7.50 -0.05 4.64
N ILE A 36 7.95 0.37 5.82
CA ILE A 36 9.31 0.87 6.04
C ILE A 36 9.94 0.09 7.18
N LYS A 37 11.11 -0.48 6.94
CA LYS A 37 11.89 -1.23 7.94
C LYS A 37 12.49 -0.29 8.99
N SER A 38 12.92 -0.84 10.12
CA SER A 38 13.56 -0.07 11.20
C SER A 38 14.89 0.58 10.81
N ASN A 39 15.54 0.09 9.77
CA ASN A 39 16.75 0.68 9.19
C ASN A 39 16.45 1.80 8.17
N GLY A 40 15.17 2.13 7.93
CA GLY A 40 14.75 3.18 6.99
C GLY A 40 14.49 2.72 5.56
N ASP A 41 14.77 1.45 5.22
CA ASP A 41 14.56 0.94 3.87
C ASP A 41 13.08 0.67 3.58
N SER A 42 12.64 1.00 2.35
CA SER A 42 11.30 0.68 1.86
C SER A 42 11.18 -0.78 1.44
N THR A 43 10.02 -1.40 1.68
CA THR A 43 9.70 -2.73 1.15
C THR A 43 9.13 -2.67 -0.27
N TYR A 44 9.07 -3.80 -0.98
CA TYR A 44 8.41 -3.88 -2.30
C TYR A 44 6.94 -3.48 -2.23
N LEU A 45 6.22 -3.92 -1.19
CA LEU A 45 4.84 -3.49 -0.92
C LEU A 45 4.73 -1.96 -0.85
N CYS A 46 5.71 -1.30 -0.23
CA CYS A 46 5.75 0.14 -0.15
C CYS A 46 5.96 0.82 -1.52
N ALA A 47 6.79 0.22 -2.38
CA ALA A 47 6.99 0.71 -3.73
C ALA A 47 5.71 0.56 -4.57
N ASP A 48 5.02 -0.58 -4.46
CA ASP A 48 3.76 -0.83 -5.18
C ASP A 48 2.68 0.16 -4.74
N ILE A 49 2.47 0.34 -3.44
CA ILE A 49 1.51 1.33 -2.92
C ILE A 49 1.84 2.74 -3.44
N ALA A 50 3.13 3.12 -3.44
CA ALA A 50 3.55 4.42 -3.94
C ALA A 50 3.28 4.58 -5.44
N TYR A 51 3.55 3.53 -6.23
CA TYR A 51 3.31 3.52 -7.67
C TYR A 51 1.82 3.67 -8.00
N HIS A 52 0.96 2.89 -7.35
CA HIS A 52 -0.48 2.97 -7.57
C HIS A 52 -1.05 4.32 -7.13
N ALA A 53 -0.69 4.81 -5.94
CA ALA A 53 -1.14 6.12 -5.47
C ALA A 53 -0.73 7.26 -6.42
N GLN A 54 0.51 7.23 -6.93
CA GLN A 54 0.96 8.22 -7.91
C GLN A 54 0.18 8.12 -9.22
N LYS A 55 -0.15 6.91 -9.72
CA LYS A 55 -0.99 6.75 -10.91
C LYS A 55 -2.39 7.32 -10.71
N PHE A 56 -3.03 7.03 -9.58
CA PHE A 56 -4.35 7.58 -9.27
C PHE A 56 -4.33 9.11 -9.19
N GLU A 57 -3.31 9.70 -8.55
CA GLU A 57 -3.16 11.16 -8.43
C GLU A 57 -2.85 11.82 -9.79
N GLN A 58 -1.98 11.22 -10.61
CA GLN A 58 -1.60 11.76 -11.92
C GLN A 58 -2.75 11.77 -12.92
N LEU A 59 -3.60 10.75 -12.88
CA LEU A 59 -4.64 10.59 -13.89
C LEU A 59 -5.94 11.33 -13.53
N ASN A 60 -6.15 11.67 -12.25
CA ASN A 60 -7.21 12.54 -11.74
C ASN A 60 -8.61 12.32 -12.37
N ASP A 61 -8.94 11.07 -12.69
CA ASP A 61 -10.21 10.67 -13.30
C ASP A 61 -10.91 9.66 -12.39
N GLN A 62 -12.10 10.05 -11.93
CA GLN A 62 -12.91 9.26 -11.01
C GLN A 62 -13.54 8.02 -11.65
N ASN A 63 -13.49 7.88 -12.98
CA ASN A 63 -13.99 6.71 -13.71
C ASN A 63 -12.86 5.76 -14.18
N MET A 64 -11.61 6.04 -13.80
CA MET A 64 -10.45 5.25 -14.21
C MET A 64 -10.44 3.87 -13.56
N LYS A 65 -10.24 2.84 -14.40
CA LYS A 65 -9.98 1.46 -13.95
C LYS A 65 -8.49 1.15 -14.13
N ILE A 66 -7.80 0.82 -13.03
CA ILE A 66 -6.46 0.24 -13.09
C ILE A 66 -6.62 -1.28 -13.11
N ILE A 67 -6.08 -1.92 -14.15
CA ILE A 67 -6.07 -3.37 -14.30
C ILE A 67 -4.64 -3.83 -14.09
N ASP A 68 -4.41 -4.62 -13.05
CA ASP A 68 -3.13 -5.26 -12.81
C ASP A 68 -3.21 -6.74 -13.18
N VAL A 69 -2.22 -7.22 -13.94
CA VAL A 69 -2.12 -8.62 -14.36
C VAL A 69 -1.07 -9.30 -13.49
N TRP A 70 -1.53 -10.14 -12.56
CA TRP A 70 -0.67 -10.84 -11.60
C TRP A 70 -0.68 -12.35 -11.84
N GLY A 71 0.41 -13.03 -11.46
CA GLY A 71 0.45 -14.48 -11.31
C GLY A 71 -0.45 -14.95 -10.14
N ALA A 72 -0.90 -16.20 -10.19
CA ALA A 72 -1.82 -16.77 -9.21
C ALA A 72 -1.26 -16.82 -7.77
N ASP A 73 0.05 -16.63 -7.62
CA ASP A 73 0.82 -16.65 -6.37
C ASP A 73 0.87 -15.30 -5.61
N ILE A 74 0.35 -14.21 -6.20
CA ILE A 74 0.42 -12.85 -5.63
C ILE A 74 -0.96 -12.34 -5.14
N SER A 75 -2.01 -13.15 -5.23
CA SER A 75 -3.41 -12.78 -4.97
C SER A 75 -3.66 -12.10 -3.62
N ASP A 76 -2.94 -12.50 -2.56
CA ASP A 76 -3.11 -11.94 -1.21
C ASP A 76 -2.67 -10.47 -1.10
N MET A 77 -1.73 -10.00 -1.92
CA MET A 77 -1.29 -8.60 -1.91
C MET A 77 -2.32 -7.64 -2.54
N LEU A 78 -3.20 -8.15 -3.42
CA LEU A 78 -4.18 -7.34 -4.14
C LEU A 78 -5.23 -6.75 -3.18
N ASN A 79 -5.69 -7.54 -2.22
CA ASN A 79 -6.72 -7.14 -1.27
C ASN A 79 -6.25 -6.01 -0.34
N VAL A 80 -4.95 -6.00 -0.03
CA VAL A 80 -4.28 -4.98 0.79
C VAL A 80 -4.18 -3.66 0.05
N LEU A 81 -3.77 -3.67 -1.22
CA LEU A 81 -3.66 -2.48 -2.06
C LEU A 81 -5.02 -1.77 -2.21
N ASN A 82 -6.06 -2.53 -2.56
CA ASN A 82 -7.40 -1.99 -2.78
C ASN A 82 -8.00 -1.33 -1.53
N PHE A 83 -7.76 -1.88 -0.33
CA PHE A 83 -8.29 -1.31 0.90
C PHE A 83 -7.65 0.04 1.26
N HIS A 84 -6.33 0.15 1.08
CA HIS A 84 -5.58 1.32 1.53
C HIS A 84 -5.59 2.47 0.55
N LEU A 85 -5.78 2.17 -0.74
CA LEU A 85 -5.84 3.19 -1.78
C LEU A 85 -7.22 3.82 -1.92
N LYS A 86 -8.27 3.28 -1.27
CA LYS A 86 -9.66 3.77 -1.29
C LYS A 86 -10.02 4.49 -2.60
N ILE A 87 -10.20 3.66 -3.64
CA ILE A 87 -11.24 3.86 -4.65
C ILE A 87 -12.61 3.74 -3.97
#